data_AF-I3YU41-F1
#
_entry.id   AF-I3YU41-F1
#
_cell.length_a   1.000
_cell.length_b   1.000
_cell.length_c   1.000
_cell.angle_alpha   90.00
_cell.angle_beta   90.00
_cell.angle_gamma   90.00
#
_symmetry.space_group_name_H-M   'P 1'
#
loop_
_entity.id
_entity.type
_entity.pdbx_description
1 polymer ?
#
loop_
_entity_poly.entity_id
_entity_poly.type
_entity_poly.pdbx_seq_one_letter_code
_entity_poly.pdbx_strand_id
1 'polypeptide(L)'
;METNKNIPKTDKEKLEEAIQLLSPRKRRKYNRESNDNMQEVTFEVTNNGELQYIISCLLRVCILSLENEDGFWSPRLYNCSEDQTVATVLELVDALMPNSQLYSYDDLEELLLEE
;
A
#
# COMPACT_ATOMS: atom_id res chain seq x y z
N MET A 1 27.15 -26.31 18.98
CA MET A 1 27.37 -24.89 18.66
C MET A 1 26.08 -24.17 19.00
N GLU A 2 26.19 -23.27 19.98
CA GLU A 2 25.31 -22.16 20.34
C GLU A 2 23.80 -22.43 20.47
N THR A 3 23.40 -22.70 21.72
CA THR A 3 22.07 -22.38 22.23
C THR A 3 21.91 -20.85 22.24
N ASN A 4 21.27 -20.27 21.22
CA ASN A 4 20.75 -18.92 21.31
C ASN A 4 19.58 -18.95 22.29
N LYS A 5 19.88 -18.74 23.58
CA LYS A 5 18.85 -18.44 24.57
C LYS A 5 18.34 -17.05 24.21
N ASN A 6 17.11 -16.96 23.69
CA ASN A 6 16.38 -15.70 23.59
C ASN A 6 16.40 -15.04 24.97
N ILE A 7 17.23 -14.01 25.10
CA ILE A 7 17.21 -13.16 26.29
C ILE A 7 15.89 -12.40 26.20
N PRO A 8 15.02 -12.45 27.20
CA PRO A 8 13.76 -11.71 27.17
C PRO A 8 14.08 -10.22 27.03
N LYS A 9 13.59 -9.60 25.95
CA LYS A 9 13.75 -8.16 25.69
C LYS A 9 13.13 -7.38 26.84
N THR A 10 13.81 -6.33 27.27
CA THR A 10 13.25 -5.39 28.26
C THR A 10 12.09 -4.59 27.67
N ASP A 11 11.14 -4.14 28.49
CA ASP A 11 10.00 -3.32 28.03
C ASP A 11 10.44 -2.08 27.23
N LYS A 12 11.60 -1.52 27.56
CA LYS A 12 12.19 -0.39 26.84
C LYS A 12 12.61 -0.79 25.42
N GLU A 13 13.24 -1.94 25.25
CA GLU A 13 13.67 -2.45 23.94
C GLU A 13 12.45 -2.80 23.08
N LYS A 14 11.43 -3.45 23.67
CA LYS A 14 10.15 -3.70 22.99
C LYS A 14 9.47 -2.41 22.53
N LEU A 15 9.50 -1.35 23.36
CA LEU A 15 8.94 -0.04 23.00
C LEU A 15 9.70 0.63 21.84
N GLU A 16 11.04 0.61 21.85
CA GLU A 16 11.85 1.18 20.78
C GLU A 16 11.62 0.46 19.44
N GLU A 17 11.48 -0.85 19.47
CA GLU A 17 11.19 -1.67 18.29
C GLU A 17 9.78 -1.43 17.75
N ALA A 18 8.77 -1.36 18.63
CA ALA A 18 7.40 -1.01 18.24
C ALA A 18 7.32 0.37 17.56
N ILE A 19 8.08 1.36 18.04
CA ILE A 19 8.15 2.70 17.42
C ILE A 19 8.74 2.64 16.00
N GLN A 20 9.75 1.78 15.78
CA GLN A 20 10.33 1.58 14.45
C GLN A 20 9.34 0.91 13.49
N LEU A 21 8.61 -0.12 13.96
CA LEU A 21 7.58 -0.80 13.18
C LEU A 21 6.42 0.14 12.81
N LEU A 22 5.99 1.02 13.72
CA LEU A 22 4.94 2.02 13.46
C LEU A 22 5.37 3.14 12.51
N SER A 23 6.66 3.21 12.15
CA SER A 23 7.22 4.23 11.26
C SER A 23 7.74 3.64 9.94
N PRO A 24 6.97 2.82 9.19
CA PRO A 24 7.51 2.05 8.06
C PRO A 24 7.79 2.91 6.83
N ARG A 25 7.48 4.22 6.86
CA ARG A 25 7.65 5.15 5.73
C ARG A 25 9.13 5.37 5.40
N LYS A 26 9.73 4.42 4.69
CA LYS A 26 10.93 4.65 3.88
C LYS A 26 10.50 5.47 2.67
N ARG A 27 10.70 6.80 2.73
CA ARG A 27 10.55 7.66 1.55
C ARG A 27 11.46 7.09 0.46
N ARG A 28 10.87 6.52 -0.59
CA ARG A 28 11.62 6.08 -1.75
C ARG A 28 12.23 7.32 -2.39
N LYS A 29 13.55 7.47 -2.27
CA LYS A 29 14.30 8.51 -2.98
C LYS A 29 14.43 8.05 -4.43
N TYR A 30 13.51 8.47 -5.27
CA TYR A 30 13.65 8.25 -6.70
C TYR A 30 14.57 9.35 -7.27
N ASN A 31 15.64 8.95 -7.95
CA ASN A 31 16.51 9.88 -8.65
C ASN A 31 15.74 10.44 -9.86
N ARG A 32 15.17 11.64 -9.71
CA ARG A 32 14.45 12.37 -10.78
C ARG A 32 15.24 12.48 -12.08
N GLU A 33 16.57 12.49 -12.00
CA GLU A 33 17.47 12.59 -13.15
C GLU A 33 17.55 11.32 -14.02
N SER A 34 16.98 10.20 -13.55
CA SER A 34 17.14 8.89 -14.20
C SER A 34 15.86 8.31 -14.83
N ASN A 35 14.70 8.95 -14.66
CA ASN A 35 13.43 8.47 -15.21
C ASN A 35 12.54 9.66 -15.62
N ASP A 36 12.71 10.12 -16.85
CA ASP A 36 11.92 11.23 -17.43
C ASP A 36 10.40 10.97 -17.49
N ASN A 37 9.97 9.71 -17.32
CA ASN A 37 8.56 9.30 -17.37
C ASN A 37 7.92 9.08 -15.99
N MET A 38 8.61 9.38 -14.89
CA MET A 38 8.08 9.09 -13.55
C MET A 38 7.14 10.20 -13.06
N GLN A 39 5.85 9.87 -12.91
CA GLN A 39 4.86 10.77 -12.36
C GLN A 39 4.55 10.41 -10.90
N GLU A 40 4.94 11.29 -9.97
CA GLU A 40 4.60 11.17 -8.56
C GLU A 40 3.30 11.92 -8.28
N VAL A 41 2.32 11.23 -7.70
CA VAL A 41 1.03 11.83 -7.29
C VAL A 41 0.88 11.67 -5.80
N THR A 42 0.83 12.79 -5.09
CA THR A 42 0.51 12.87 -3.67
C THR A 42 -0.95 13.25 -3.52
N PHE A 43 -1.69 12.50 -2.71
CA PHE A 43 -3.05 12.85 -2.31
C PHE A 43 -3.12 12.71 -0.79
N GLU A 44 -3.86 13.62 -0.16
CA GLU A 44 -4.06 13.64 1.28
C GLU A 44 -5.28 12.80 1.63
N VAL A 45 -5.16 11.99 2.68
CA VAL A 45 -6.26 11.23 3.26
C VAL A 45 -6.33 11.53 4.75
N THR A 46 -7.53 11.70 5.26
CA THR A 46 -7.83 12.02 6.66
C THR A 46 -7.46 10.87 7.58
N ASN A 47 -7.74 9.63 7.16
CA ASN A 47 -7.43 8.42 7.92
C ASN A 47 -7.40 7.18 7.00
N ASN A 48 -7.02 6.03 7.56
CA ASN A 48 -6.98 4.75 6.83
C ASN A 48 -8.35 4.32 6.31
N GLY A 49 -9.45 4.73 6.96
CA GLY A 49 -10.81 4.46 6.49
C GLY A 49 -11.15 5.19 5.20
N GLU A 50 -10.70 6.44 5.05
CA GLU A 50 -10.84 7.19 3.79
C GLU A 50 -10.00 6.56 2.68
N LEU A 51 -8.76 6.16 2.96
CA LEU A 51 -7.93 5.44 2.00
C LEU A 51 -8.61 4.14 1.53
N GLN A 52 -9.14 3.35 2.47
CA GLN A 52 -9.87 2.13 2.16
C GLN A 52 -11.14 2.39 1.34
N TYR A 53 -11.86 3.47 1.63
CA TYR A 53 -13.00 3.91 0.85
C TYR A 53 -12.61 4.25 -0.60
N ILE A 54 -11.50 4.97 -0.79
CA ILE A 54 -10.98 5.30 -2.13
C ILE A 54 -10.64 4.03 -2.90
N ILE A 55 -9.88 3.11 -2.30
CA ILE A 55 -9.54 1.79 -2.88
C ILE A 55 -10.83 1.05 -3.27
N SER A 56 -11.82 1.02 -2.38
CA SER A 56 -13.12 0.37 -2.63
C SER A 56 -13.87 0.98 -3.81
N CYS A 57 -13.85 2.30 -3.95
CA CYS A 57 -14.45 3.00 -5.08
C CYS A 57 -13.77 2.65 -6.41
N LEU A 58 -12.43 2.62 -6.44
CA LEU A 58 -11.66 2.25 -7.63
C LEU A 58 -11.96 0.80 -8.07
N LEU A 59 -12.02 -0.14 -7.11
CA LEU A 59 -12.38 -1.52 -7.37
C LEU A 59 -13.82 -1.66 -7.88
N ARG A 60 -14.77 -0.94 -7.30
CA ARG A 60 -16.16 -0.92 -7.78
C ARG A 60 -16.26 -0.42 -9.22
N VAL A 61 -15.49 0.61 -9.58
CA VAL A 61 -15.43 1.09 -10.97
C VAL A 61 -14.93 -0.02 -11.88
N CYS A 62 -13.85 -0.73 -11.51
CA CYS A 62 -13.34 -1.85 -12.31
C CYS A 62 -14.38 -2.97 -12.48
N ILE A 63 -15.10 -3.35 -11.41
CA ILE A 63 -16.16 -4.36 -11.49
C ILE A 63 -17.26 -3.92 -12.44
N LEU A 64 -17.75 -2.68 -12.29
CA LEU A 64 -18.78 -2.13 -13.16
C LEU A 64 -18.32 -2.07 -14.61
N SER A 65 -17.05 -1.73 -14.87
CA SER A 65 -16.49 -1.79 -16.22
C SER A 65 -16.59 -3.19 -16.80
N LEU A 66 -16.06 -4.19 -16.08
CA LEU A 66 -16.03 -5.58 -16.54
C LEU A 66 -17.42 -6.22 -16.70
N GLU A 67 -18.42 -5.75 -15.95
CA GLU A 67 -19.81 -6.23 -16.02
C GLU A 67 -20.64 -5.57 -17.13
N ASN A 68 -20.25 -4.38 -17.61
CA ASN A 68 -21.01 -3.64 -18.62
C ASN A 68 -20.65 -4.10 -20.04
N GLU A 69 -21.62 -4.65 -20.77
CA GLU A 69 -21.44 -4.98 -22.20
C GLU A 69 -21.22 -3.74 -23.09
N ASP A 70 -21.67 -2.56 -22.64
CA ASP A 70 -21.48 -1.27 -23.34
C ASP A 70 -20.06 -0.67 -23.14
N GLY A 71 -19.25 -1.27 -22.27
CA GLY A 71 -17.87 -0.92 -21.99
C GLY A 71 -17.64 0.38 -21.20
N PHE A 72 -16.53 0.43 -20.48
CA PHE A 72 -16.08 1.61 -19.73
C PHE A 72 -15.12 2.47 -20.54
N TRP A 73 -15.64 3.57 -21.08
CA TRP A 73 -14.86 4.54 -21.82
C TRP A 73 -14.65 5.80 -20.98
N SER A 74 -13.44 6.00 -20.47
CA SER A 74 -13.07 7.30 -19.93
C SER A 74 -12.95 8.29 -21.07
N PRO A 75 -13.68 9.43 -21.05
CA PRO A 75 -13.55 10.47 -22.09
C PRO A 75 -12.14 11.03 -22.23
N ARG A 76 -11.31 10.84 -21.20
CA ARG A 76 -9.92 11.32 -21.14
C ARG A 76 -8.90 10.27 -21.60
N LEU A 77 -9.31 9.02 -21.79
CA LEU A 77 -8.45 7.89 -22.18
C LEU A 77 -8.92 7.27 -23.50
N TYR A 78 -9.23 8.11 -24.49
CA TYR A 78 -9.72 7.68 -25.80
C TYR A 78 -8.77 6.73 -26.58
N ASN A 79 -7.50 6.65 -26.17
CA ASN A 79 -6.49 5.76 -26.76
C ASN A 79 -6.26 4.46 -25.96
N CYS A 80 -6.94 4.28 -24.83
CA CYS A 80 -6.78 3.10 -23.99
C CYS A 80 -7.95 2.16 -24.24
N SER A 81 -7.68 0.88 -24.45
CA SER A 81 -8.75 -0.12 -24.41
C SER A 81 -9.36 -0.20 -23.01
N GLU A 82 -10.57 -0.73 -22.92
CA GLU A 82 -11.24 -0.96 -21.64
C GLU A 82 -10.38 -1.83 -20.71
N ASP A 83 -9.88 -2.96 -21.21
CA ASP A 83 -9.00 -3.87 -20.46
C ASP A 83 -7.75 -3.17 -19.94
N GLN A 84 -7.12 -2.32 -20.75
CA GLN A 84 -5.94 -1.55 -20.33
C GLN A 84 -6.30 -0.50 -19.28
N THR A 85 -7.48 0.11 -19.38
CA THR A 85 -7.97 1.07 -18.39
C THR A 85 -8.21 0.39 -17.05
N VAL A 86 -8.89 -0.75 -17.06
CA VAL A 86 -9.13 -1.58 -15.86
C VAL A 86 -7.80 -2.04 -15.25
N ALA A 87 -6.87 -2.56 -16.05
CA ALA A 87 -5.54 -2.97 -15.59
C ALA A 87 -4.78 -1.81 -14.93
N THR A 88 -4.79 -0.62 -15.55
CA THR A 88 -4.13 0.57 -15.00
C THR A 88 -4.74 0.98 -13.64
N VAL A 89 -6.06 0.90 -13.49
CA VAL A 89 -6.73 1.21 -12.21
C VAL A 89 -6.39 0.16 -11.15
N LEU A 90 -6.31 -1.12 -11.51
CA LEU A 90 -5.91 -2.18 -10.59
C LEU A 90 -4.46 -2.05 -10.13
N GLU A 91 -3.54 -1.66 -11.02
CA GLU A 91 -2.16 -1.33 -10.66
C GLU A 91 -2.09 -0.15 -9.69
N LEU A 92 -2.93 0.88 -9.90
CA LEU A 92 -3.05 1.98 -8.95
C LEU A 92 -3.57 1.49 -7.59
N VAL A 93 -4.60 0.64 -7.57
CA VAL A 93 -5.12 0.06 -6.33
C VAL A 93 -4.03 -0.71 -5.58
N ASP A 94 -3.24 -1.52 -6.27
CA ASP A 94 -2.12 -2.26 -5.67
C ASP A 94 -1.08 -1.31 -5.05
N ALA A 95 -0.74 -0.23 -5.76
CA ALA A 95 0.17 0.79 -5.26
C ALA A 95 -0.38 1.59 -4.06
N LEU A 96 -1.70 1.71 -3.94
CA LEU A 96 -2.39 2.37 -2.83
C LEU A 96 -2.53 1.48 -1.59
N MET A 97 -2.44 0.16 -1.75
CA MET A 97 -2.62 -0.75 -0.62
C MET A 97 -1.56 -0.50 0.45
N PRO A 98 -1.95 -0.43 1.74
CA PRO A 98 -1.02 -0.17 2.84
C PRO A 98 -0.20 -1.41 3.22
N ASN A 99 0.31 -2.17 2.24
CA ASN A 99 0.97 -3.47 2.42
C ASN A 99 2.09 -3.40 3.47
N SER A 100 2.96 -2.39 3.39
CA SER A 100 4.03 -2.22 4.36
C SER A 100 3.52 -1.93 5.78
N GLN A 101 2.37 -1.26 5.92
CA GLN A 101 1.78 -1.01 7.22
C GLN A 101 1.15 -2.28 7.79
N LEU A 102 0.52 -3.11 6.94
CA LEU A 102 -0.03 -4.41 7.34
C LEU A 102 1.06 -5.33 7.89
N TYR A 103 2.17 -5.51 7.16
CA TYR A 103 3.30 -6.30 7.66
C TYR A 103 3.86 -5.75 8.99
N SER A 104 3.95 -4.42 9.14
CA SER A 104 4.38 -3.82 10.40
C SER A 104 3.41 -4.05 11.55
N TYR A 105 2.11 -4.23 11.29
CA TYR A 105 1.16 -4.62 12.33
C TYR A 105 1.31 -6.09 12.72
N ASP A 106 1.55 -6.98 11.76
CA ASP A 106 1.82 -8.40 12.01
C ASP A 106 3.10 -8.57 12.86
N ASP A 107 4.19 -7.89 12.49
CA ASP A 107 5.45 -7.88 13.25
C ASP A 107 5.27 -7.33 14.68
N LEU A 108 4.38 -6.35 14.86
CA LEU A 108 4.11 -5.73 16.16
C LEU A 108 3.24 -6.65 17.03
N GLU A 109 2.30 -7.36 16.43
CA GLU A 109 1.53 -8.40 17.12
C GLU A 109 2.47 -9.52 17.61
N GLU A 110 3.40 -9.98 16.77
CA GLU A 110 4.43 -10.96 17.18
C GLU A 110 5.26 -10.44 18.36
N LEU A 111 5.80 -9.22 18.28
CA LEU A 111 6.62 -8.61 19.33
C LEU A 111 5.88 -8.49 20.69
N LEU A 112 4.57 -8.22 20.65
CA LEU A 112 3.75 -8.06 21.85
C LEU A 112 3.31 -9.41 22.43
N LEU A 113 3.14 -10.43 21.60
CA LEU A 113 2.72 -11.77 21.99
C LEU A 113 3.92 -12.71 22.31
N GLU A 114 5.16 -12.30 21.99
CA GLU A 114 6.39 -12.93 22.48
C GLU A 114 6.46 -12.84 24.02
N GLU A 115 6.06 -13.94 24.70
CA GLU A 115 6.27 -14.21 26.14
C GLU A 115 7.76 -14.38 26.48
#